data_AF-A0A7L4P9Q3-F1
#
_entry.id   AF-A0A7L4P9Q3-F1
#
_cell.length_a   1.000
_cell.length_b   1.000
_cell.length_c   1.000
_cell.angle_alpha   90.00
_cell.angle_beta   90.00
_cell.angle_gamma   90.00
#
_symmetry.space_group_name_H-M   'P 1'
#
loop_
_entity.id
_entity.type
_entity.pdbx_description
1 polymer ?
#
loop_
_entity_poly.entity_id
_entity_poly.type
_entity_poly.pdbx_seq_one_letter_code
_entity_poly.pdbx_strand_id
1 'polypeptide(L)'
;MRIFRILEDAERRLKRIETSGDEDVLRWNIHAAIQDILDVLAIIFSEEGWKKPPSYSKLAREAEERGVIPEGLVPFAKVRNALAHAYREIDEKELTALRVRVLEKLPLFLSALRSYVSARGIDPVVEWSSLAHVFKRWGVKFAYLFGSRARGLEREDSDWDVAVYFGREVTIIEEAELGAELSKWLEAEVDVVALDNAPLDLIYIVLRDGVVIYSEDEKLRKQWEIETYLEYLDYASDYLE
;
A
#
# COMPACT_ATOMS: atom_id res chain seq x y z
N MET A 1 1.41 -6.73 -2.54
CA MET A 1 0.72 -6.16 -1.35
C MET A 1 0.17 -4.76 -1.64
N ARG A 2 -0.24 -4.49 -2.88
CA ARG A 2 -0.63 -3.16 -3.35
C ARG A 2 -2.11 -2.90 -3.23
N ILE A 3 -2.95 -3.87 -3.61
CA ILE A 3 -4.40 -3.75 -3.55
C ILE A 3 -4.86 -3.73 -2.09
N PHE A 4 -4.35 -4.62 -1.24
CA PHE A 4 -4.78 -4.65 0.18
C PHE A 4 -4.44 -3.37 0.93
N ARG A 5 -3.28 -2.76 0.66
CA ARG A 5 -2.93 -1.45 1.24
C ARG A 5 -3.89 -0.35 0.80
N ILE A 6 -4.22 -0.28 -0.49
CA ILE A 6 -5.21 0.68 -1.02
C ILE A 6 -6.57 0.47 -0.36
N LEU A 7 -7.00 -0.79 -0.17
CA LEU A 7 -8.25 -1.11 0.52
C LEU A 7 -8.23 -0.67 2.00
N GLU A 8 -7.12 -0.89 2.71
CA GLU A 8 -6.96 -0.41 4.10
C GLU A 8 -6.96 1.11 4.20
N ASP A 9 -6.28 1.80 3.28
CA ASP A 9 -6.27 3.26 3.26
C ASP A 9 -7.67 3.81 2.97
N ALA A 10 -8.43 3.18 2.07
CA ALA A 10 -9.83 3.52 1.84
C ALA A 10 -10.69 3.33 3.11
N GLU A 11 -10.50 2.23 3.86
CA GLU A 11 -11.18 2.01 5.15
C GLU A 11 -10.82 3.08 6.19
N ARG A 12 -9.55 3.48 6.27
CA ARG A 12 -9.11 4.58 7.16
C ARG A 12 -9.75 5.91 6.76
N ARG A 13 -9.92 6.17 5.46
CA ARG A 13 -10.62 7.36 4.96
C ARG A 13 -12.10 7.34 5.33
N LEU A 14 -12.78 6.19 5.28
CA LEU A 14 -14.16 6.08 5.73
C LEU A 14 -14.34 6.51 7.19
N LYS A 15 -13.42 6.13 8.08
CA LYS A 15 -13.41 6.59 9.49
C LYS A 15 -13.24 8.11 9.59
N ARG A 16 -12.40 8.71 8.75
CA ARG A 16 -12.23 10.18 8.70
C ARG A 16 -13.47 10.88 8.14
N ILE A 17 -14.12 10.31 7.13
CA ILE A 17 -15.39 10.82 6.58
C ILE A 17 -16.48 10.80 7.66
N GLU A 18 -16.54 9.74 8.46
CA GLU A 18 -17.52 9.59 9.56
C GLU A 18 -17.33 10.61 10.68
N THR A 19 -16.14 11.15 10.87
CA THR A 19 -15.80 11.99 12.03
C THR A 19 -15.47 13.44 11.67
N SER A 20 -15.19 13.75 10.40
CA SER A 20 -14.81 15.09 9.96
C SER A 20 -15.95 16.09 10.14
N GLY A 21 -15.62 17.22 10.78
CA GLY A 21 -16.44 18.44 10.81
C GLY A 21 -15.95 19.52 9.83
N ASP A 22 -14.77 19.34 9.24
CA ASP A 22 -14.21 20.24 8.22
C ASP A 22 -14.65 19.78 6.82
N GLU A 23 -15.19 20.71 6.03
CA GLU A 23 -15.75 20.43 4.70
C GLU A 23 -14.69 20.05 3.66
N ASP A 24 -13.52 20.68 3.68
CA ASP A 24 -12.45 20.40 2.72
C ASP A 24 -11.81 19.06 3.01
N VAL A 25 -11.60 18.76 4.29
CA VAL A 25 -11.14 17.43 4.74
C VAL A 25 -12.17 16.36 4.36
N LEU A 26 -13.46 16.62 4.57
CA LEU A 26 -14.54 15.70 4.19
C LEU A 26 -14.54 15.46 2.67
N ARG A 27 -14.53 16.54 1.88
CA ARG A 27 -14.51 16.50 0.41
C ARG A 27 -13.31 15.71 -0.11
N TRP A 28 -12.12 15.98 0.42
CA TRP A 28 -10.89 15.27 0.05
C TRP A 28 -10.97 13.77 0.39
N ASN A 29 -11.40 13.42 1.60
CA ASN A 29 -11.46 12.00 1.99
C ASN A 29 -12.51 11.25 1.19
N ILE A 30 -13.67 11.85 0.87
CA ILE A 30 -14.67 11.24 -0.03
C ILE A 30 -14.07 11.02 -1.42
N HIS A 31 -13.44 12.05 -1.99
CA HIS A 31 -12.80 11.96 -3.29
C HIS A 31 -11.77 10.81 -3.32
N ALA A 32 -10.86 10.80 -2.34
CA ALA A 32 -9.80 9.83 -2.25
C ALA A 32 -10.31 8.40 -2.01
N ALA A 33 -11.31 8.20 -1.15
CA ALA A 33 -11.87 6.86 -0.93
C ALA A 33 -12.54 6.28 -2.20
N ILE A 34 -13.22 7.12 -2.99
CA ILE A 34 -13.78 6.69 -4.29
C ILE A 34 -12.65 6.39 -5.28
N GLN A 35 -11.59 7.20 -5.29
CA GLN A 35 -10.42 7.02 -6.14
C GLN A 35 -9.71 5.69 -5.82
N ASP A 36 -9.49 5.38 -4.54
CA ASP A 36 -8.85 4.15 -4.07
C ASP A 36 -9.60 2.90 -4.59
N ILE A 37 -10.93 2.87 -4.51
CA ILE A 37 -11.76 1.77 -5.05
C ILE A 37 -11.60 1.63 -6.56
N LEU A 38 -11.60 2.75 -7.28
CA LEU A 38 -11.48 2.76 -8.74
C LEU A 38 -10.08 2.33 -9.21
N ASP A 39 -9.05 2.67 -8.45
CA ASP A 39 -7.68 2.26 -8.75
C ASP A 39 -7.49 0.76 -8.50
N VAL A 40 -8.09 0.20 -7.43
CA VAL A 40 -8.15 -1.25 -7.24
C VAL A 40 -8.82 -1.95 -8.41
N LEU A 41 -9.96 -1.44 -8.91
CA LEU A 41 -10.60 -1.99 -10.10
C LEU A 41 -9.70 -1.93 -11.33
N ALA A 42 -8.97 -0.82 -11.52
CA ALA A 42 -8.07 -0.69 -12.66
C ALA A 42 -6.88 -1.67 -12.58
N ILE A 43 -6.43 -2.01 -11.37
CA ILE A 43 -5.43 -3.06 -11.14
C ILE A 43 -6.04 -4.42 -11.45
N ILE A 44 -7.20 -4.77 -10.89
CA ILE A 44 -7.89 -6.05 -11.16
C ILE A 44 -8.09 -6.27 -12.66
N PHE A 45 -8.51 -5.25 -13.42
CA PHE A 45 -8.64 -5.38 -14.87
C PHE A 45 -7.32 -5.66 -15.57
N SER A 46 -6.21 -5.13 -15.06
CA SER A 46 -4.87 -5.43 -15.57
C SER A 46 -4.52 -6.89 -15.35
N GLU A 47 -4.65 -7.34 -14.10
CA GLU A 47 -4.24 -8.66 -13.63
C GLU A 47 -5.07 -9.78 -14.26
N GLU A 48 -6.33 -9.50 -14.56
CA GLU A 48 -7.22 -10.42 -15.27
C GLU A 48 -6.99 -10.42 -16.80
N GLY A 49 -6.06 -9.61 -17.31
CA GLY A 49 -5.78 -9.44 -18.74
C GLY A 49 -6.93 -8.76 -19.51
N TRP A 50 -7.80 -8.03 -18.84
CA TRP A 50 -8.93 -7.35 -19.45
C TRP A 50 -8.55 -6.00 -20.03
N LYS A 51 -9.18 -5.63 -21.14
CA LYS A 51 -9.00 -4.31 -21.73
C LYS A 51 -9.54 -3.24 -20.79
N LYS A 52 -8.67 -2.36 -20.30
CA LYS A 52 -9.07 -1.24 -19.43
C LYS A 52 -10.06 -0.31 -20.15
N PRO A 53 -11.25 -0.07 -19.57
CA PRO A 53 -12.21 0.85 -20.15
C PRO A 53 -11.67 2.29 -20.18
N PRO A 54 -12.10 3.12 -21.16
CA PRO A 54 -11.50 4.44 -21.38
C PRO A 54 -11.94 5.49 -20.35
N SER A 55 -12.77 5.13 -19.36
CA SER A 55 -13.16 6.03 -18.28
C SER A 55 -13.53 5.26 -17.03
N TYR A 56 -13.38 5.90 -15.87
CA TYR A 56 -13.70 5.31 -14.57
C TYR A 56 -15.19 4.93 -14.42
N SER A 57 -16.12 5.67 -15.04
CA SER A 57 -17.53 5.27 -15.05
C SER A 57 -17.79 4.01 -15.89
N LYS A 58 -17.03 3.79 -16.97
CA LYS A 58 -17.11 2.55 -17.75
C LYS A 58 -16.42 1.40 -17.03
N LEU A 59 -15.29 1.67 -16.37
CA LEU A 59 -14.60 0.70 -15.51
C LEU A 59 -15.53 0.19 -14.41
N ALA A 60 -16.19 1.09 -13.66
CA ALA A 60 -17.13 0.73 -12.63
C ALA A 60 -18.28 -0.13 -13.18
N ARG A 61 -18.89 0.27 -14.31
CA ARG A 61 -19.98 -0.47 -14.94
C ARG A 61 -19.56 -1.89 -15.35
N GLU A 62 -18.41 -2.01 -15.99
CA GLU A 62 -17.94 -3.31 -16.45
C GLU A 62 -17.54 -4.21 -15.27
N ALA A 63 -17.03 -3.64 -14.17
CA ALA A 63 -16.77 -4.36 -12.94
C ALA A 63 -18.07 -4.89 -12.29
N GLU A 64 -19.15 -4.09 -12.32
CA GLU A 64 -20.50 -4.50 -11.88
C GLU A 64 -21.03 -5.66 -12.75
N GLU A 65 -20.98 -5.51 -14.09
CA GLU A 65 -21.45 -6.53 -15.05
C GLU A 65 -20.69 -7.85 -14.94
N ARG A 66 -19.40 -7.79 -14.59
CA ARG A 66 -18.54 -8.97 -14.38
C ARG A 66 -18.66 -9.58 -12.98
N GLY A 67 -19.45 -8.98 -12.08
CA GLY A 67 -19.62 -9.45 -10.71
C GLY A 67 -18.38 -9.27 -9.83
N VAL A 68 -17.49 -8.33 -10.17
CA VAL A 68 -16.33 -7.97 -9.34
C VAL A 68 -16.79 -7.22 -8.08
N ILE A 69 -17.78 -6.36 -8.25
CA ILE A 69 -18.41 -5.54 -7.21
C ILE A 69 -19.93 -5.53 -7.38
N PRO A 70 -20.72 -5.24 -6.33
CA PRO A 70 -22.15 -5.01 -6.47
C PRO A 70 -22.45 -3.75 -7.30
N GLU A 71 -23.69 -3.64 -7.81
CA GLU A 71 -24.15 -2.47 -8.56
C GLU A 71 -24.18 -1.19 -7.71
N GLY A 72 -23.90 -0.05 -8.35
CA GLY A 72 -24.12 1.28 -7.78
C GLY A 72 -22.87 2.12 -7.58
N LEU A 73 -21.71 1.71 -8.09
CA LEU A 73 -20.47 2.48 -8.03
C LEU A 73 -20.41 3.59 -9.09
N VAL A 74 -21.08 3.40 -10.24
CA VAL A 74 -21.06 4.36 -11.38
C VAL A 74 -21.40 5.81 -10.98
N PRO A 75 -22.41 6.11 -10.14
CA PRO A 75 -22.68 7.48 -9.68
C PRO A 75 -21.52 8.10 -8.90
N PHE A 76 -20.86 7.33 -8.02
CA PHE A 76 -19.71 7.81 -7.24
C PHE A 76 -18.51 8.12 -8.14
N ALA A 77 -18.25 7.30 -9.15
CA ALA A 77 -17.20 7.57 -10.13
C ALA A 77 -17.41 8.90 -10.88
N LYS A 78 -18.67 9.31 -11.11
CA LYS A 78 -19.00 10.61 -11.71
C LYS A 78 -18.85 11.76 -10.72
N VAL A 79 -19.35 11.59 -9.49
CA VAL A 79 -19.29 12.62 -8.44
C VAL A 79 -17.84 12.90 -8.03
N ARG A 80 -16.95 11.91 -8.06
CA ARG A 80 -15.51 12.10 -7.82
C ARG A 80 -14.94 13.25 -8.66
N ASN A 81 -15.24 13.31 -9.96
CA ASN A 81 -14.76 14.40 -10.80
C ASN A 81 -15.31 15.78 -10.37
N ALA A 82 -16.55 15.83 -9.87
CA ALA A 82 -17.12 17.08 -9.36
C ALA A 82 -16.48 17.51 -8.03
N LEU A 83 -16.03 16.57 -7.20
CA LEU A 83 -15.28 16.88 -5.97
C LEU A 83 -13.87 17.42 -6.27
N ALA A 84 -13.26 17.00 -7.39
CA ALA A 84 -11.92 17.43 -7.79
C ALA A 84 -11.88 18.78 -8.53
N HIS A 85 -12.99 19.17 -9.16
CA HIS A 85 -13.07 20.39 -9.97
C HIS A 85 -13.96 21.45 -9.30
N ALA A 86 -13.41 22.63 -9.05
CA ALA A 86 -14.07 23.79 -8.42
C ALA A 86 -15.25 24.42 -9.22
N TYR A 87 -15.77 23.77 -10.26
CA TYR A 87 -16.78 24.35 -11.16
C TYR A 87 -18.24 24.00 -10.82
N ARG A 88 -18.48 23.13 -9.83
CA ARG A 88 -19.77 23.05 -9.13
C ARG A 88 -19.49 23.08 -7.65
N GLU A 89 -19.90 24.16 -7.00
CA GLU A 89 -19.94 24.24 -5.55
C GLU A 89 -20.92 23.17 -5.06
N ILE A 90 -20.39 21.98 -4.76
CA ILE A 90 -21.11 21.02 -3.93
C ILE A 90 -21.30 21.74 -2.60
N ASP A 91 -22.53 22.18 -2.35
CA ASP A 91 -22.86 22.89 -1.13
C ASP A 91 -22.81 21.95 0.08
N GLU A 92 -22.83 22.52 1.28
CA GLU A 92 -22.75 21.77 2.54
C GLU A 92 -23.83 20.67 2.64
N LYS A 93 -25.03 20.93 2.11
CA LYS A 93 -26.15 19.98 2.15
C LYS A 93 -25.91 18.81 1.22
N GLU A 94 -25.43 19.09 0.01
CA GLU A 94 -25.05 18.06 -0.97
C GLU A 94 -23.87 17.23 -0.47
N LEU A 95 -22.86 17.85 0.15
CA LEU A 95 -21.71 17.15 0.72
C LEU A 95 -22.12 16.24 1.88
N THR A 96 -23.04 16.70 2.74
CA THR A 96 -23.60 15.90 3.83
C THR A 96 -24.43 14.73 3.31
N ALA A 97 -25.26 14.94 2.29
CA ALA A 97 -26.02 13.86 1.65
C ALA A 97 -25.10 12.84 0.99
N LEU A 98 -24.01 13.29 0.36
CA LEU A 98 -23.00 12.44 -0.22
C LEU A 98 -22.29 11.61 0.85
N ARG A 99 -21.90 12.21 1.98
CA ARG A 99 -21.29 11.51 3.13
C ARG A 99 -22.14 10.33 3.58
N VAL A 100 -23.45 10.52 3.77
CA VAL A 100 -24.36 9.44 4.18
C VAL A 100 -24.35 8.29 3.17
N ARG A 101 -24.49 8.61 1.88
CA ARG A 101 -24.46 7.59 0.81
C ARG A 101 -23.12 6.87 0.72
N VAL A 102 -22.03 7.61 0.94
CA VAL A 102 -20.68 7.06 0.89
C VAL A 102 -20.46 6.06 2.02
N LEU A 103 -20.81 6.43 3.25
CA LEU A 103 -20.69 5.55 4.41
C LEU A 103 -21.61 4.33 4.33
N GLU A 104 -22.75 4.43 3.65
CA GLU A 104 -23.64 3.30 3.39
C GLU A 104 -23.09 2.35 2.31
N LYS A 105 -22.57 2.87 1.20
CA LYS A 105 -22.26 2.06 -0.01
C LYS A 105 -20.81 1.61 -0.12
N LEU A 106 -19.83 2.45 0.20
CA LEU A 106 -18.42 2.12 -0.02
C LEU A 106 -17.93 0.89 0.76
N PRO A 107 -18.37 0.63 2.01
CA PRO A 107 -18.01 -0.61 2.71
C PRO A 107 -18.39 -1.89 1.94
N LEU A 108 -19.51 -1.87 1.21
CA LEU A 108 -19.96 -3.01 0.42
C LEU A 108 -19.02 -3.28 -0.75
N PHE A 109 -18.54 -2.23 -1.44
CA PHE A 109 -17.57 -2.36 -2.51
C PHE A 109 -16.21 -2.84 -1.99
N LEU A 110 -15.72 -2.27 -0.88
CA LEU A 110 -14.45 -2.68 -0.27
C LEU A 110 -14.48 -4.15 0.15
N SER A 111 -15.58 -4.60 0.76
CA SER A 111 -15.74 -6.02 1.11
C SER A 111 -15.76 -6.92 -0.13
N ALA A 112 -16.49 -6.53 -1.19
CA ALA A 112 -16.54 -7.30 -2.43
C ALA A 112 -15.16 -7.39 -3.12
N LEU A 113 -14.44 -6.27 -3.21
CA LEU A 113 -13.08 -6.22 -3.76
C LEU A 113 -12.12 -7.10 -2.95
N ARG A 114 -12.17 -7.02 -1.62
CA ARG A 114 -11.35 -7.86 -0.74
C ARG A 114 -11.60 -9.34 -1.02
N SER A 115 -12.87 -9.76 -1.04
CA SER A 115 -13.24 -11.14 -1.35
C SER A 115 -12.80 -11.56 -2.76
N TYR A 116 -12.96 -10.70 -3.75
CA TYR A 116 -12.59 -11.00 -5.14
C TYR A 116 -11.09 -11.21 -5.31
N VAL A 117 -10.28 -10.30 -4.74
CA VAL A 117 -8.82 -10.31 -4.82
C VAL A 117 -8.25 -11.51 -4.08
N SER A 118 -8.73 -11.79 -2.86
CA SER A 118 -8.33 -12.98 -2.09
C SER A 118 -8.65 -14.28 -2.82
N ALA A 119 -9.83 -14.40 -3.45
CA ALA A 119 -10.26 -15.62 -4.12
C ALA A 119 -9.43 -15.96 -5.37
N ARG A 120 -8.75 -14.98 -5.97
CA ARG A 120 -8.00 -15.14 -7.21
C ARG A 120 -6.49 -14.98 -7.07
N GLY A 121 -5.99 -14.64 -5.88
CA GLY A 121 -4.56 -14.42 -5.65
C GLY A 121 -3.98 -13.25 -6.44
N ILE A 122 -4.81 -12.27 -6.84
CA ILE A 122 -4.45 -11.13 -7.70
C ILE A 122 -3.48 -10.15 -7.02
N ASP A 123 -3.54 -10.08 -5.69
CA ASP A 123 -2.52 -9.42 -4.89
C ASP A 123 -2.10 -10.47 -3.88
N PRO A 124 -1.08 -11.31 -4.17
CA PRO A 124 -0.59 -12.22 -3.18
C PRO A 124 -0.11 -11.34 -2.02
N VAL A 125 -0.89 -11.34 -0.94
CA VAL A 125 -0.36 -11.03 0.37
C VAL A 125 0.70 -12.09 0.55
N VAL A 126 1.95 -11.70 0.33
CA VAL A 126 3.04 -12.46 0.89
C VAL A 126 2.80 -12.38 2.39
N GLU A 127 2.27 -13.46 2.93
CA GLU A 127 2.19 -13.67 4.37
C GLU A 127 3.63 -13.85 4.84
N TRP A 128 4.35 -12.75 5.00
CA TRP A 128 5.73 -12.73 5.48
C TRP A 128 5.85 -13.40 6.86
N SER A 129 4.74 -13.45 7.60
CA SER A 129 4.54 -14.26 8.80
C SER A 129 4.89 -15.73 8.60
N SER A 130 4.54 -16.32 7.44
CA SER A 130 4.89 -17.70 7.08
C SER A 130 6.39 -17.89 6.84
N LEU A 131 7.10 -16.83 6.46
CA LEU A 131 8.55 -16.80 6.27
C LEU A 131 9.34 -16.41 7.52
N ALA A 132 8.67 -16.16 8.66
CA ALA A 132 9.33 -15.87 9.93
C ALA A 132 10.40 -16.91 10.30
N HIS A 133 10.18 -18.17 9.92
CA HIS A 133 11.14 -19.26 10.14
C HIS A 133 12.43 -19.10 9.32
N VAL A 134 12.35 -18.55 8.10
CA VAL A 134 13.52 -18.25 7.25
C VAL A 134 14.34 -17.14 7.90
N PHE A 135 13.71 -16.00 8.20
CA PHE A 135 14.36 -14.87 8.86
C PHE A 135 15.05 -15.30 10.17
N LYS A 136 14.36 -16.08 11.00
CA LYS A 136 14.92 -16.57 12.27
C LYS A 136 16.12 -17.49 12.07
N ARG A 137 16.10 -18.39 11.08
CA ARG A 137 17.26 -19.26 10.77
C ARG A 137 18.49 -18.47 10.36
N TRP A 138 18.29 -17.39 9.60
CA TRP A 138 19.34 -16.48 9.15
C TRP A 138 19.83 -15.51 10.24
N GLY A 139 19.22 -15.54 11.43
CA GLY A 139 19.59 -14.65 12.53
C GLY A 139 19.13 -13.21 12.35
N VAL A 140 18.16 -12.98 11.45
CA VAL A 140 17.57 -11.66 11.22
C VAL A 140 16.86 -11.18 12.49
N LYS A 141 17.05 -9.90 12.82
CA LYS A 141 16.39 -9.23 13.96
C LYS A 141 15.11 -8.54 13.57
N PHE A 142 15.10 -7.86 12.43
CA PHE A 142 13.90 -7.32 11.82
C PHE A 142 14.12 -7.12 10.32
N ALA A 143 13.03 -7.05 9.57
CA ALA A 143 13.05 -6.81 8.13
C ALA A 143 11.89 -5.92 7.69
N TYR A 144 12.12 -5.17 6.62
CA TYR A 144 11.17 -4.28 5.98
C TYR A 144 11.06 -4.64 4.50
N LEU A 145 9.84 -4.62 3.97
CA LEU A 145 9.61 -4.46 2.55
C LEU A 145 9.74 -2.97 2.23
N PHE A 146 10.59 -2.61 1.26
CA PHE A 146 10.73 -1.24 0.79
C PHE A 146 10.54 -1.16 -0.74
N GLY A 147 10.95 -0.05 -1.35
CA GLY A 147 10.95 0.07 -2.81
C GLY A 147 9.57 0.26 -3.45
N SER A 148 9.43 -0.22 -4.68
CA SER A 148 8.23 0.04 -5.51
C SER A 148 6.97 -0.62 -4.93
N ARG A 149 7.12 -1.85 -4.43
CA ARG A 149 6.05 -2.65 -3.81
C ARG A 149 5.61 -2.09 -2.47
N ALA A 150 6.53 -1.53 -1.66
CA ALA A 150 6.15 -0.81 -0.46
C ALA A 150 5.33 0.45 -0.79
N ARG A 151 5.68 1.18 -1.85
CA ARG A 151 4.99 2.41 -2.26
C ARG A 151 3.72 2.21 -3.09
N GLY A 152 3.38 0.98 -3.47
CA GLY A 152 2.23 0.68 -4.34
C GLY A 152 2.42 1.11 -5.81
N LEU A 153 3.67 1.31 -6.22
CA LEU A 153 4.07 1.78 -7.56
C LEU A 153 4.64 0.65 -8.44
N GLU A 154 4.51 -0.61 -8.02
CA GLU A 154 5.09 -1.74 -8.73
C GLU A 154 4.40 -2.06 -10.08
N ARG A 155 5.15 -2.73 -10.94
CA ARG A 155 4.69 -3.41 -12.16
C ARG A 155 4.66 -4.93 -11.91
N GLU A 156 4.00 -5.69 -12.79
CA GLU A 156 3.89 -7.16 -12.69
C GLU A 156 5.27 -7.86 -12.56
N ASP A 157 6.32 -7.27 -13.15
CA ASP A 157 7.69 -7.76 -13.19
C ASP A 157 8.61 -7.18 -12.10
N SER A 158 8.08 -6.44 -11.13
CA SER A 158 8.93 -5.78 -10.13
C SER A 158 9.43 -6.75 -9.05
N ASP A 159 10.68 -6.61 -8.67
CA ASP A 159 11.29 -7.43 -7.61
C ASP A 159 10.73 -7.06 -6.23
N TRP A 160 10.90 -7.94 -5.25
CA TRP A 160 10.61 -7.66 -3.85
C TRP A 160 11.87 -7.11 -3.16
N ASP A 161 11.90 -5.81 -2.92
CA ASP A 161 12.99 -5.15 -2.21
C ASP A 161 12.85 -5.35 -0.69
N VAL A 162 13.73 -6.16 -0.09
CA VAL A 162 13.68 -6.53 1.33
C VAL A 162 14.92 -6.01 2.06
N ALA A 163 14.73 -5.07 2.99
CA ALA A 163 15.78 -4.55 3.85
C ALA A 163 15.81 -5.35 5.16
N VAL A 164 16.99 -5.81 5.57
CA VAL A 164 17.16 -6.76 6.68
C VAL A 164 18.21 -6.26 7.65
N TYR A 165 17.94 -6.33 8.95
CA TYR A 165 18.93 -6.05 9.98
C TYR A 165 19.31 -7.32 10.74
N PHE A 166 20.62 -7.61 10.79
CA PHE A 166 21.17 -8.79 11.46
C PHE A 166 21.82 -8.45 12.81
N GLY A 167 22.29 -7.22 12.99
CA GLY A 167 23.09 -6.78 14.14
C GLY A 167 24.54 -7.28 14.10
N ARG A 168 25.10 -7.46 12.89
CA ARG A 168 26.48 -7.94 12.65
C ARG A 168 26.94 -7.55 11.25
N GLU A 169 28.24 -7.67 10.98
CA GLU A 169 28.73 -7.60 9.60
C GLU A 169 28.13 -8.72 8.74
N VAL A 170 27.66 -8.34 7.55
CA VAL A 170 27.04 -9.20 6.56
C VAL A 170 27.76 -9.03 5.23
N THR A 171 28.02 -10.15 4.56
CA THR A 171 28.63 -10.15 3.23
C THR A 171 27.57 -10.09 2.13
N ILE A 172 27.95 -9.57 0.95
CA ILE A 172 27.08 -9.54 -0.24
C ILE A 172 26.59 -10.95 -0.63
N ILE A 173 27.40 -11.98 -0.35
CA ILE A 173 27.02 -13.38 -0.61
C ILE A 173 25.87 -13.80 0.34
N GLU A 174 25.92 -13.43 1.61
CA GLU A 174 24.84 -13.74 2.56
C GLU A 174 23.53 -13.02 2.22
N GLU A 175 23.60 -11.78 1.73
CA GLU A 175 22.43 -11.07 1.19
C GLU A 175 21.82 -11.84 0.01
N ALA A 176 22.65 -12.22 -0.97
CA ALA A 176 22.21 -12.95 -2.15
C ALA A 176 21.65 -14.34 -1.82
N GLU A 177 22.22 -15.05 -0.86
CA GLU A 177 21.74 -16.36 -0.41
C GLU A 177 20.38 -16.26 0.30
N LEU A 178 20.19 -15.26 1.16
CA LEU A 178 18.88 -14.99 1.76
C LEU A 178 17.85 -14.58 0.71
N GLY A 179 18.23 -13.71 -0.25
CA GLY A 179 17.38 -13.32 -1.37
C GLY A 179 16.94 -14.53 -2.22
N ALA A 180 17.87 -15.43 -2.55
CA ALA A 180 17.58 -16.65 -3.29
C ALA A 180 16.63 -17.59 -2.52
N GLU A 181 16.81 -17.73 -1.20
CA GLU A 181 15.92 -18.54 -0.38
C GLU A 181 14.51 -17.94 -0.33
N LEU A 182 14.38 -16.64 -0.07
CA LEU A 182 13.09 -15.94 -0.08
C LEU A 182 12.42 -16.03 -1.45
N SER A 183 13.19 -15.85 -2.53
CA SER A 183 12.69 -15.94 -3.90
C SER A 183 12.05 -17.30 -4.19
N LYS A 184 12.68 -18.38 -3.70
CA LYS A 184 12.16 -19.74 -3.85
C LYS A 184 10.82 -19.93 -3.12
N TRP A 185 10.66 -19.34 -1.95
CA TRP A 185 9.40 -19.45 -1.20
C TRP A 185 8.28 -18.59 -1.77
N LEU A 186 8.63 -17.46 -2.40
CA LEU A 186 7.69 -16.50 -2.94
C LEU A 186 7.37 -16.71 -4.43
N GLU A 187 8.10 -17.61 -5.09
CA GLU A 187 8.01 -17.83 -6.54
C GLU A 187 8.15 -16.51 -7.33
N ALA A 188 8.98 -15.59 -6.83
CA ALA A 188 9.21 -14.25 -7.36
C ALA A 188 10.65 -13.80 -7.03
N GLU A 189 11.21 -12.85 -7.77
CA GLU A 189 12.52 -12.28 -7.47
C GLU A 189 12.48 -11.43 -6.19
N VAL A 190 13.48 -11.62 -5.32
CA VAL A 190 13.62 -10.93 -4.04
C VAL A 190 15.05 -10.41 -3.93
N ASP A 191 15.18 -9.09 -3.88
CA ASP A 191 16.45 -8.40 -3.64
C ASP A 191 16.57 -8.06 -2.16
N VAL A 192 17.64 -8.55 -1.54
CA VAL A 192 17.91 -8.33 -0.11
C VAL A 192 19.04 -7.31 0.05
N VAL A 193 18.84 -6.37 0.97
CA VAL A 193 19.89 -5.43 1.40
C VAL A 193 20.06 -5.51 2.92
N ALA A 194 21.29 -5.67 3.40
CA ALA A 194 21.59 -5.58 4.82
C ALA A 194 21.66 -4.12 5.29
N LEU A 195 20.76 -3.76 6.21
CA LEU A 195 20.73 -2.46 6.87
C LEU A 195 21.99 -2.20 7.69
N ASP A 196 22.67 -3.26 8.13
CA ASP A 196 23.94 -3.19 8.87
C ASP A 196 25.04 -2.42 8.11
N ASN A 197 25.02 -2.47 6.77
CA ASN A 197 26.03 -1.86 5.90
C ASN A 197 25.44 -0.84 4.89
N ALA A 198 24.14 -0.58 4.97
CA ALA A 198 23.44 0.25 4.00
C ALA A 198 23.82 1.74 4.13
N PRO A 199 23.90 2.50 3.02
CA PRO A 199 24.08 3.94 3.10
C PRO A 199 22.86 4.61 3.77
N LEU A 200 23.10 5.69 4.53
CA LEU A 200 22.07 6.41 5.28
C LEU A 200 20.89 6.88 4.40
N ASP A 201 21.14 7.25 3.15
CA ASP A 201 20.09 7.63 2.19
C ASP A 201 19.10 6.48 1.93
N LEU A 202 19.60 5.25 1.81
CA LEU A 202 18.76 4.07 1.64
C LEU A 202 18.00 3.76 2.92
N ILE A 203 18.69 3.84 4.07
CA ILE A 203 18.05 3.62 5.36
C ILE A 203 16.90 4.61 5.55
N TYR A 204 17.09 5.89 5.21
CA TYR A 204 16.03 6.89 5.27
C TYR A 204 14.83 6.53 4.39
N ILE A 205 15.04 6.00 3.18
CA ILE A 205 13.95 5.50 2.32
C ILE A 205 13.21 4.35 3.00
N VAL A 206 13.93 3.40 3.61
CA VAL A 206 13.34 2.28 4.35
C VAL A 206 12.53 2.77 5.56
N LEU A 207 13.06 3.72 6.34
CA LEU A 207 12.34 4.30 7.49
C LEU A 207 11.09 5.07 7.07
N ARG A 208 11.15 5.79 5.93
CA ARG A 208 10.04 6.62 5.45
C ARG A 208 8.93 5.78 4.81
N ASP A 209 9.28 4.85 3.94
CA ASP A 209 8.34 4.16 3.04
C ASP A 209 8.14 2.68 3.39
N GLY A 210 9.05 2.10 4.17
CA GLY A 210 9.12 0.67 4.43
C GLY A 210 7.93 0.15 5.24
N VAL A 211 7.60 -1.11 5.01
CA VAL A 211 6.58 -1.85 5.76
C VAL A 211 7.28 -2.96 6.53
N VAL A 212 7.10 -3.01 7.84
CA VAL A 212 7.64 -4.09 8.68
C VAL A 212 7.04 -5.42 8.24
N ILE A 213 7.90 -6.36 7.85
CA ILE A 213 7.50 -7.71 7.42
C ILE A 213 7.96 -8.80 8.40
N TYR A 214 8.96 -8.51 9.24
CA TYR A 214 9.43 -9.39 10.31
C TYR A 214 10.09 -8.58 11.43
N SER A 215 9.92 -9.03 12.67
CA SER A 215 10.55 -8.43 13.86
C SER A 215 10.64 -9.46 14.99
N GLU A 216 11.86 -9.83 15.37
CA GLU A 216 12.15 -10.71 16.50
C GLU A 216 12.02 -9.95 17.83
N ASP A 217 12.46 -8.70 17.86
CA ASP A 217 12.40 -7.80 19.02
C ASP A 217 11.96 -6.39 18.60
N GLU A 218 10.69 -6.09 18.87
CA GLU A 218 10.09 -4.78 18.59
C GLU A 218 10.74 -3.62 19.35
N LYS A 219 11.35 -3.86 20.51
CA LYS A 219 12.04 -2.81 21.26
C LYS A 219 13.35 -2.45 20.58
N LEU A 220 14.11 -3.47 20.20
CA LEU A 220 15.35 -3.29 19.44
C LEU A 220 15.10 -2.55 18.13
N ARG A 221 14.07 -2.97 17.37
CA ARG A 221 13.70 -2.35 16.10
C ARG A 221 13.40 -0.85 16.27
N LYS A 222 12.52 -0.50 17.22
CA LYS A 222 12.14 0.90 17.46
C LYS A 222 13.31 1.77 17.95
N GLN A 223 14.19 1.20 18.77
CA GLN A 223 15.37 1.90 19.23
C GLN A 223 16.30 2.20 18.05
N TRP A 224 16.57 1.21 17.21
CA TRP A 224 17.36 1.37 15.99
C TRP A 224 16.75 2.41 15.04
N GLU A 225 15.42 2.38 14.80
CA GLU A 225 14.74 3.38 13.95
C GLU A 225 14.97 4.81 14.44
N ILE A 226 14.90 5.04 15.77
CA ILE A 226 15.10 6.37 16.36
C ILE A 226 16.56 6.80 16.22
N GLU A 227 17.50 5.94 16.59
CA GLU A 227 18.94 6.23 16.57
C GLU A 227 19.41 6.55 15.15
N THR A 228 19.06 5.72 14.17
CA THR A 228 19.48 5.92 12.78
C THR A 228 18.77 7.09 12.11
N TYR A 229 17.54 7.42 12.52
CA TYR A 229 16.87 8.63 12.04
C TYR A 229 17.58 9.90 12.51
N LEU A 230 18.01 9.94 13.78
CA LEU A 230 18.77 11.07 14.31
C LEU A 230 20.12 11.21 13.59
N GLU A 231 20.82 10.09 13.38
CA GLU A 231 22.08 10.06 12.61
C GLU A 231 21.90 10.59 11.19
N TYR A 232 20.81 10.22 10.51
CA TYR A 232 20.48 10.77 9.20
C TYR A 232 20.21 12.28 9.23
N LEU A 233 19.52 12.79 10.27
CA LEU A 233 19.26 14.22 10.39
C LEU A 233 20.56 15.03 10.56
N ASP A 234 21.48 14.52 11.37
CA ASP A 234 22.80 15.12 11.56
C ASP A 234 23.57 15.11 10.23
N TYR A 235 23.64 13.96 9.56
CA TYR A 235 24.24 13.82 8.23
C TYR A 235 23.64 14.79 7.20
N ALA A 236 22.31 14.90 7.14
CA ALA A 236 21.63 15.76 6.18
C ALA A 236 21.85 17.26 6.46
N SER A 237 22.08 17.63 7.73
CA SER A 237 22.36 19.01 8.10
C SER A 237 23.72 19.49 7.59
N ASP A 238 24.72 18.59 7.52
CA ASP A 238 26.07 18.86 7.02
C ASP A 238 26.11 19.13 5.50
N TYR A 239 25.08 18.74 4.73
CA TYR A 239 24.98 19.02 3.29
C TYR A 239 24.26 20.34 2.95
N LEU A 240 23.68 21.00 3.95
CA LEU A 240 22.96 22.27 3.79
C LEU A 240 23.79 23.50 4.21
N GLU A 241 25.03 23.29 4.65
CA GLU A 241 26.06 24.32 4.84
C GLU A 241 27.04 24.37 3.65
#